data_AF-V5H7I3-F1
#
_entry.id   AF-V5H7I3-F1
#
_cell.length_a   1.000
_cell.length_b   1.000
_cell.length_c   1.000
_cell.angle_alpha   90.00
_cell.angle_beta   90.00
_cell.angle_gamma   90.00
#
_symmetry.space_group_name_H-M   'P 1'
#
loop_
_entity.id
_entity.type
_entity.pdbx_description
1 polymer ?
#
loop_
_entity_poly.entity_id
_entity_poly.type
_entity_poly.pdbx_seq_one_letter_code
_entity_poly.pdbx_strand_id
1 'polypeptide(L)'
;MQYISSALSSFLFRRVHQDPAITCINLIDISTCQSRTISFCLKRKLVPREVQSLFGVVEPSWGHTRRLCKILKSEYWRQVRLYLDWLRIIVQGGQEDYQAKRRFEDYKRLASQTTEFIWQQTRVQLPPKKKRAAICLNNITVLGGATL
;
A
#
# COMPACT_ATOMS: atom_id res chain seq x y z
N MET A 1 -28.50 10.46 6.20
CA MET A 1 -27.25 9.91 6.76
C MET A 1 -26.23 9.77 5.63
N GLN A 2 -25.18 10.58 5.65
CA GLN A 2 -24.15 10.59 4.61
C GLN A 2 -22.84 10.12 5.27
N TYR A 3 -22.41 8.89 4.97
CA TYR A 3 -21.13 8.38 5.44
C TYR A 3 -20.04 8.92 4.50
N ILE A 4 -19.38 10.00 4.92
CA ILE A 4 -18.12 10.43 4.31
C ILE A 4 -17.01 9.56 4.92
N SER A 5 -16.38 8.75 4.07
CA SER A 5 -15.26 7.87 4.42
C SER A 5 -14.06 8.68 4.93
N SER A 6 -13.75 8.55 6.22
CA SER A 6 -12.72 9.30 6.96
C SER A 6 -11.35 8.60 6.96
N ALA A 7 -10.92 8.09 5.80
CA ALA A 7 -9.59 7.46 5.64
C ALA A 7 -8.61 8.33 4.83
N LEU A 8 -8.83 9.64 4.77
CA LEU A 8 -7.84 10.59 4.26
C LEU A 8 -6.88 10.91 5.40
N SER A 9 -5.82 10.12 5.51
CA SER A 9 -4.68 10.39 6.39
C SER A 9 -4.24 11.85 6.28
N SER A 10 -4.07 12.47 7.44
CA SER A 10 -3.53 13.82 7.63
C SER A 10 -2.11 13.91 7.07
N PHE A 11 -1.98 14.26 5.79
CA PHE A 11 -0.69 14.65 5.22
C PHE A 11 -0.46 16.13 5.48
N LEU A 12 0.64 16.40 6.20
CA LEU A 12 1.16 17.73 6.53
C LEU A 12 1.51 18.49 5.24
N PHE A 13 0.56 19.29 4.73
CA PHE A 13 0.82 20.23 3.63
C PHE A 13 1.52 21.49 4.17
N ARG A 14 2.86 21.49 4.11
CA ARG A 14 3.65 22.73 4.16
C ARG A 14 3.44 23.44 2.82
N ARG A 15 2.88 24.65 2.82
CA ARG A 15 2.63 25.48 1.62
C ARG A 15 3.95 25.81 0.91
N VAL A 16 4.35 24.97 -0.03
CA VAL A 16 5.18 25.34 -1.17
C VAL A 16 4.21 25.39 -2.34
N HIS A 17 4.33 26.34 -3.27
CA HIS A 17 3.61 26.30 -4.55
C HIS A 17 3.99 24.99 -5.26
N GLN A 18 3.26 23.90 -4.98
CA GLN A 18 3.51 22.60 -5.55
C GLN A 18 2.80 22.56 -6.90
N ASP A 19 3.56 22.26 -7.94
CA ASP A 19 3.02 21.92 -9.24
C ASP A 19 1.95 20.83 -9.05
N PRO A 20 0.69 21.06 -9.48
CA PRO A 20 -0.39 20.12 -9.31
C PRO A 20 -0.11 18.78 -10.01
N ALA A 21 0.68 18.76 -11.09
CA ALA A 21 1.11 17.53 -11.75
C ALA A 21 2.04 16.71 -10.85
N ILE A 22 3.01 17.35 -10.19
CA ILE A 22 3.91 16.70 -9.23
C ILE A 22 3.13 16.14 -8.03
N THR A 23 2.11 16.86 -7.58
CA THR A 23 1.22 16.38 -6.51
C THR A 23 0.51 15.09 -6.93
N CYS A 24 -0.04 15.04 -8.15
CA CYS A 24 -0.67 13.82 -8.67
C CYS A 24 0.33 12.66 -8.78
N ILE A 25 1.56 12.92 -9.24
CA ILE A 25 2.62 11.91 -9.31
C ILE A 25 2.90 11.31 -7.93
N ASN A 26 3.13 12.16 -6.91
CA ASN A 26 3.38 11.69 -5.55
C ASN A 26 2.21 10.82 -5.02
N LEU A 27 0.97 11.20 -5.31
CA LEU A 27 -0.21 10.44 -4.91
C LEU A 27 -0.33 9.09 -5.65
N ILE A 28 0.01 9.05 -6.94
CA ILE A 28 0.12 7.81 -7.73
C ILE A 28 1.17 6.88 -7.12
N ASP A 29 2.33 7.42 -6.78
CA ASP A 29 3.45 6.66 -6.22
C ASP A 29 3.09 6.02 -4.88
N ILE A 30 2.59 6.84 -3.94
CA ILE A 30 2.17 6.38 -2.62
C ILE A 30 1.12 5.28 -2.74
N SER A 31 0.09 5.50 -3.56
CA SER A 31 -1.00 4.53 -3.74
C SER A 31 -0.52 3.22 -4.36
N THR A 32 0.38 3.32 -5.34
CA THR A 32 0.98 2.14 -5.99
C THR A 32 1.84 1.35 -5.01
N CYS A 33 2.70 2.04 -4.24
CA CYS A 33 3.53 1.42 -3.20
C CYS A 33 2.67 0.75 -2.13
N GLN A 34 1.60 1.38 -1.65
CA GLN A 34 0.67 0.81 -0.69
C GLN A 34 0.00 -0.47 -1.20
N SER A 35 -0.45 -0.46 -2.46
CA SER A 35 -1.02 -1.64 -3.11
C SER A 35 -0.02 -2.80 -3.22
N ARG A 36 1.25 -2.49 -3.52
CA ARG A 36 2.35 -3.47 -3.56
C ARG A 36 2.69 -4.00 -2.16
N THR A 37 2.73 -3.15 -1.14
CA THR A 37 2.92 -3.53 0.25
C THR A 37 1.85 -4.51 0.71
N ILE A 38 0.57 -4.20 0.47
CA ILE A 38 -0.54 -5.11 0.80
C ILE A 38 -0.39 -6.45 0.06
N SER A 39 -0.03 -6.40 -1.22
CA SER A 39 0.21 -7.62 -2.01
C SER A 39 1.34 -8.47 -1.42
N PHE A 40 2.41 -7.84 -0.94
CA PHE A 40 3.50 -8.51 -0.24
C PHE A 40 3.02 -9.14 1.07
N CYS A 41 2.31 -8.39 1.92
CA CYS A 41 1.77 -8.87 3.19
C CYS A 41 0.84 -10.08 2.99
N LEU A 42 -0.06 -10.02 2.00
CA LEU A 42 -0.95 -11.13 1.64
C LEU A 42 -0.17 -12.40 1.25
N LYS A 43 0.88 -12.26 0.42
CA LYS A 43 1.73 -13.40 0.01
C LYS A 43 2.49 -14.01 1.19
N ARG A 44 2.81 -13.21 2.20
CA ARG A 44 3.61 -13.61 3.38
C ARG A 44 2.77 -14.00 4.59
N LYS A 45 1.44 -13.93 4.52
CA LYS A 45 0.53 -14.09 5.66
C LYS A 45 0.82 -13.11 6.81
N LEU A 46 1.10 -11.86 6.46
CA LEU A 46 1.32 -10.78 7.40
C LEU A 46 0.08 -9.87 7.45
N VAL A 47 -0.18 -9.27 8.61
CA VAL A 47 -1.22 -8.25 8.80
C VAL A 47 -0.59 -6.87 8.53
N PRO A 48 -1.03 -6.11 7.51
CA PRO A 48 -0.59 -4.72 7.33
C PRO A 48 -0.96 -3.86 8.54
N ARG A 49 -0.14 -2.85 8.84
CA ARG A 49 -0.38 -1.96 10.00
C ARG A 49 -1.71 -1.22 9.88
N GLU A 50 -2.08 -0.84 8.67
CA GLU A 50 -3.34 -0.18 8.35
C GLU A 50 -4.52 -1.06 8.74
N VAL A 51 -4.45 -2.36 8.42
CA VAL A 51 -5.47 -3.33 8.81
C VAL A 51 -5.47 -3.53 10.31
N GLN A 52 -4.30 -3.70 10.94
CA GLN A 52 -4.20 -3.87 12.39
C GLN A 52 -4.81 -2.68 13.15
N SER A 53 -4.58 -1.45 12.67
CA SER A 53 -5.09 -0.23 13.30
C SER A 53 -6.62 -0.16 13.34
N LEU A 54 -7.32 -0.81 12.40
CA LEU A 54 -8.79 -0.84 12.38
C LEU A 54 -9.40 -1.72 13.49
N PHE A 55 -8.65 -2.69 14.01
CA PHE A 55 -9.10 -3.58 15.08
C PHE A 55 -8.58 -3.17 16.46
N GLY A 56 -7.75 -2.11 16.52
CA GLY A 56 -7.17 -1.62 17.76
C GLY A 56 -6.34 -2.69 18.47
N VAL A 57 -6.79 -3.11 19.66
CA VAL A 57 -6.11 -4.08 20.53
C VAL A 57 -6.39 -5.52 20.11
N VAL A 58 -7.45 -5.78 19.34
CA VAL A 58 -7.84 -7.14 18.96
C VAL A 58 -7.11 -7.54 17.68
N GLU A 59 -6.51 -8.73 17.66
CA GLU A 59 -5.90 -9.26 16.44
C GLU A 59 -6.97 -9.78 15.47
N PRO A 60 -7.03 -9.28 14.22
CA PRO A 60 -7.99 -9.78 13.25
C PRO A 60 -7.67 -11.21 12.83
N SER A 61 -8.71 -12.04 12.70
CA SER A 61 -8.52 -13.37 12.12
C SER A 61 -8.00 -13.28 10.69
N TRP A 62 -7.23 -14.28 10.24
CA TRP A 62 -6.61 -14.26 8.91
C TRP A 62 -7.62 -14.10 7.77
N GLY A 63 -8.84 -14.64 7.93
CA GLY A 63 -9.93 -14.46 6.97
C GLY A 63 -10.35 -13.00 6.82
N HIS A 64 -10.50 -12.29 7.94
CA HIS A 64 -10.82 -10.86 7.95
C HIS A 64 -9.68 -10.03 7.36
N THR A 65 -8.43 -10.29 7.77
CA THR A 65 -7.25 -9.62 7.20
C THR A 65 -7.20 -9.78 5.69
N ARG A 66 -7.38 -11.00 5.17
CA ARG A 66 -7.37 -11.25 3.72
C ARG A 66 -8.46 -10.47 2.99
N ARG A 67 -9.67 -10.39 3.55
CA ARG A 67 -10.79 -9.65 2.96
C ARG A 67 -10.50 -8.15 2.91
N LEU A 68 -10.07 -7.57 4.03
CA LEU A 68 -9.76 -6.14 4.12
C LEU A 68 -8.59 -5.74 3.23
N CYS A 69 -7.52 -6.54 3.21
CA CYS A 69 -6.41 -6.34 2.28
C CYS A 69 -6.86 -6.33 0.81
N LYS A 70 -7.80 -7.21 0.41
CA LYS A 70 -8.33 -7.18 -0.96
C LYS A 70 -9.07 -5.87 -1.25
N ILE A 71 -9.90 -5.40 -0.32
CA ILE A 71 -10.65 -4.14 -0.42
C ILE A 71 -9.67 -2.96 -0.53
N LEU A 72 -8.73 -2.84 0.42
CA LEU A 72 -7.72 -1.77 0.40
C LEU A 72 -6.89 -1.80 -0.89
N LYS A 73 -6.48 -2.99 -1.36
CA LYS A 73 -5.76 -3.11 -2.62
C LYS A 73 -6.58 -2.58 -3.80
N SER A 74 -7.86 -2.94 -3.90
CA SER A 74 -8.73 -2.41 -4.96
C SER A 74 -8.92 -0.90 -4.84
N GLU A 75 -9.00 -0.37 -3.63
CA GLU A 75 -9.13 1.08 -3.39
C GLU A 75 -7.88 1.84 -3.82
N TYR A 76 -6.68 1.37 -3.49
CA TYR A 76 -5.45 2.00 -3.96
C TYR A 76 -5.34 1.99 -5.48
N TRP A 77 -5.72 0.89 -6.16
CA TRP A 77 -5.75 0.88 -7.62
C TRP A 77 -6.81 1.81 -8.22
N ARG A 78 -7.94 2.01 -7.52
CA ARG A 78 -8.96 2.99 -7.90
C ARG A 78 -8.40 4.42 -7.77
N GLN A 79 -7.70 4.71 -6.68
CA GLN A 79 -7.02 5.99 -6.46
C GLN A 79 -5.97 6.26 -7.54
N VAL A 80 -5.13 5.28 -7.91
CA VAL A 80 -4.15 5.43 -9.00
C VAL A 80 -4.82 5.87 -10.31
N ARG A 81 -5.95 5.25 -10.69
CA ARG A 81 -6.70 5.66 -11.90
C ARG A 81 -7.23 7.08 -11.79
N LEU A 82 -7.83 7.43 -10.66
CA LEU A 82 -8.33 8.78 -10.40
C LEU A 82 -7.22 9.84 -10.55
N TYR A 83 -6.05 9.60 -9.96
CA TYR A 83 -4.93 10.54 -10.02
C TYR A 83 -4.30 10.61 -11.42
N LEU A 84 -4.31 9.52 -12.18
CA LEU A 84 -3.92 9.54 -13.59
C LEU A 84 -4.89 10.36 -14.44
N ASP A 85 -6.20 10.28 -14.16
CA ASP A 85 -7.22 11.08 -14.85
C ASP A 85 -7.06 12.56 -14.50
N TRP A 86 -6.81 12.90 -13.23
CA TRP A 86 -6.51 14.28 -12.82
C TRP A 86 -5.25 14.82 -13.46
N LEU A 87 -4.17 14.03 -13.49
CA LEU A 87 -2.93 14.38 -14.17
C LEU A 87 -3.17 14.67 -15.66
N ARG A 88 -4.01 13.87 -16.32
CA ARG A 88 -4.38 14.10 -17.73
C ARG A 88 -5.08 15.45 -17.90
N ILE A 89 -6.06 15.75 -17.06
CA ILE A 89 -6.81 17.03 -17.11
C ILE A 89 -5.87 18.21 -16.89
N ILE A 90 -4.98 18.12 -15.88
CA ILE A 90 -4.01 19.18 -15.57
C ILE A 90 -3.10 19.45 -16.78
N VAL A 91 -2.60 18.41 -17.43
CA VAL A 91 -1.70 18.55 -18.58
C VAL A 91 -2.41 19.09 -19.83
N GLN A 92 -3.69 18.81 -19.99
CA GLN A 92 -4.51 19.28 -21.11
C GLN A 92 -4.92 20.76 -20.98
N GLY A 93 -4.86 21.35 -19.78
CA GLY A 93 -5.26 22.74 -19.53
C GLY A 93 -4.43 23.76 -20.30
N GLY A 94 -4.83 24.09 -21.53
CA GLY A 94 -4.30 25.19 -22.33
C GLY A 94 -3.12 24.87 -23.23
N GLN A 95 -2.95 23.60 -23.65
CA GLN A 95 -1.87 23.18 -24.56
C GLN A 95 -2.44 22.52 -25.83
N GLU A 96 -1.70 22.61 -26.93
CA GLU A 96 -2.00 21.83 -28.14
C GLU A 96 -1.97 20.32 -27.82
N ASP A 97 -2.89 19.55 -28.43
CA ASP A 97 -3.09 18.12 -28.15
C ASP A 97 -1.80 17.28 -28.20
N TYR A 98 -0.91 17.58 -29.15
CA TYR A 98 0.37 16.87 -29.28
C TYR A 98 1.30 17.13 -28.10
N GLN A 99 1.42 18.39 -27.69
CA GLN A 99 2.29 18.79 -26.58
C GLN A 99 1.75 18.27 -25.23
N ALA A 100 0.42 18.33 -25.05
CA ALA A 100 -0.25 17.76 -23.88
C ALA A 100 -0.03 16.25 -23.78
N LYS A 101 -0.20 15.51 -24.90
CA LYS A 101 0.03 14.06 -24.93
C LYS A 101 1.48 13.70 -24.57
N ARG A 102 2.46 14.41 -25.13
CA ARG A 102 3.88 14.18 -24.83
C ARG A 102 4.19 14.41 -23.36
N ARG A 103 3.77 15.55 -22.79
CA ARG A 103 3.98 15.86 -21.36
C ARG A 103 3.31 14.83 -20.45
N PHE A 104 2.11 14.37 -20.77
CA PHE A 104 1.42 13.36 -19.99
C PHE A 104 2.20 12.04 -19.96
N GLU A 105 2.76 11.61 -21.09
CA GLU A 105 3.62 10.43 -21.14
C GLU A 105 4.94 10.62 -20.37
N ASP A 106 5.53 11.82 -20.42
CA ASP A 106 6.73 12.15 -19.64
C ASP A 106 6.43 12.08 -18.13
N TYR A 107 5.30 12.63 -17.67
CA TYR A 107 4.88 12.54 -16.27
C TYR A 107 4.53 11.11 -15.84
N LYS A 108 3.90 10.31 -16.70
CA LYS A 108 3.69 8.86 -16.43
C LYS A 108 5.01 8.12 -16.26
N ARG A 109 6.00 8.43 -17.11
CA ARG A 109 7.34 7.84 -16.98
C ARG A 109 8.00 8.26 -15.67
N LEU A 110 7.90 9.54 -15.32
CA LEU A 110 8.40 10.05 -14.05
C LEU A 110 7.76 9.33 -12.86
N ALA A 111 6.42 9.24 -12.82
CA ALA A 111 5.70 8.48 -11.79
C ALA A 111 6.15 7.01 -11.71
N SER A 112 6.35 6.34 -12.85
CA SER A 112 6.85 4.98 -12.83
C SER A 112 8.25 4.88 -12.21
N GLN A 113 9.15 5.82 -12.50
CA GLN A 113 10.51 5.83 -11.97
C GLN A 113 10.52 6.13 -10.46
N THR A 114 9.77 7.14 -10.03
CA THR A 114 9.66 7.53 -8.62
C THR A 114 8.95 6.46 -7.78
N THR A 115 7.88 5.86 -8.31
CA THR A 115 7.24 4.67 -7.71
C THR A 115 8.26 3.56 -7.48
N GLU A 116 9.07 3.20 -8.48
CA GLU A 116 10.07 2.14 -8.31
C GLU A 116 11.11 2.52 -7.26
N PHE A 117 11.60 3.75 -7.26
CA PHE A 117 12.54 4.24 -6.24
C PHE A 117 11.97 4.12 -4.82
N ILE A 118 10.76 4.66 -4.59
CA ILE A 118 10.08 4.62 -3.29
C ILE A 118 9.77 3.17 -2.90
N TRP A 119 9.40 2.32 -3.87
CA TRP A 119 9.15 0.91 -3.63
C TRP A 119 10.42 0.18 -3.16
N GLN A 120 11.58 0.44 -3.75
CA GLN A 120 12.84 -0.15 -3.28
C GLN A 120 13.14 0.24 -1.83
N GLN A 121 12.96 1.51 -1.47
CA GLN A 121 13.15 1.99 -0.10
C GLN A 121 12.16 1.35 0.88
N THR A 122 10.88 1.31 0.53
CA THR A 122 9.81 0.73 1.37
C THR A 122 10.03 -0.77 1.56
N ARG A 123 10.40 -1.49 0.50
CA ARG A 123 10.58 -2.94 0.52
C ARG A 123 11.68 -3.38 1.49
N VAL A 124 12.74 -2.59 1.65
CA VAL A 124 13.82 -2.88 2.61
C VAL A 124 13.32 -2.86 4.06
N GLN A 125 12.28 -2.06 4.35
CA GLN A 125 11.69 -1.95 5.68
C GLN A 125 10.67 -3.06 5.98
N LEU A 126 10.28 -3.86 4.97
CA LEU A 126 9.32 -4.94 5.17
C LEU A 126 9.99 -6.14 5.84
N PRO A 127 9.30 -6.83 6.76
CA PRO A 127 9.89 -7.94 7.50
C PRO A 127 10.33 -9.06 6.53
N PRO A 128 11.56 -9.59 6.71
CA PRO A 128 12.06 -10.66 5.88
C PRO A 128 11.19 -11.90 6.04
N LYS A 129 11.22 -12.78 5.04
CA LYS A 129 10.54 -14.09 5.11
C LYS A 129 11.05 -14.80 6.36
N LYS A 130 10.21 -14.98 7.39
CA LYS A 130 10.52 -15.93 8.47
C LYS A 130 10.85 -17.26 7.79
N LYS A 131 12.10 -17.72 7.88
CA LYS A 131 12.42 -19.12 7.61
C LYS A 131 11.47 -19.90 8.51
N ARG A 132 10.66 -20.80 7.95
CA ARG A 132 9.92 -21.75 8.79
C ARG A 132 11.01 -22.40 9.64
N ALA A 133 11.05 -22.10 10.94
CA ALA A 133 11.74 -22.95 11.86
C ALA A 133 11.13 -24.33 11.59
N ALA A 134 11.93 -25.28 11.12
CA ALA A 134 11.53 -26.66 11.15
C ALA A 134 11.10 -26.89 12.59
N ILE A 135 9.81 -27.18 12.78
CA ILE A 135 9.32 -27.67 14.06
C ILE A 135 10.02 -29.00 14.19
N CYS A 136 11.19 -28.99 14.83
CA CYS A 136 11.79 -30.19 15.35
C CYS A 136 10.85 -30.60 16.48
N LEU A 137 9.93 -31.50 16.15
CA LEU A 137 9.10 -32.25 17.09
C LEU A 137 10.03 -33.09 17.96
N ASN A 138 10.76 -32.44 18.86
CA ASN A 138 11.52 -33.14 19.88
C ASN A 138 10.79 -33.02 21.20
N ASN A 139 10.27 -34.18 21.60
CA ASN A 139 10.08 -34.65 22.97
C ASN A 139 8.80 -34.20 23.68
N ILE A 140 7.74 -34.98 23.42
CA ILE A 140 6.71 -35.22 24.44
C ILE A 140 7.39 -36.04 25.55
N THR A 141 7.72 -35.40 26.67
CA THR A 141 8.13 -36.11 27.88
C THR A 141 6.86 -36.56 28.60
N VAL A 142 6.51 -37.85 28.44
CA VAL A 142 5.49 -38.49 29.26
C VAL A 142 6.10 -38.75 30.64
N LEU A 143 5.63 -38.04 31.66
CA LEU A 143 5.90 -38.38 33.06
C LEU A 143 5.02 -39.58 33.44
N GLY A 144 5.57 -40.78 33.30
CA GLY A 144 5.03 -42.00 33.86
C GLY A 144 5.58 -42.26 35.26
N GLY A 145 4.69 -42.68 36.17
CA GLY A 145 5.06 -43.49 37.32
C GLY A 145 5.06 -42.79 38.68
N ALA A 146 3.95 -42.88 39.40
CA ALA A 146 3.97 -42.96 40.86
C ALA A 146 3.12 -44.14 41.29
N THR A 147 3.78 -45.28 41.49
CA THR A 147 3.29 -46.41 42.28
C THR A 147 3.45 -46.07 43.77
N LEU A 148 2.38 -46.21 44.53
CA LEU A 148 2.39 -46.68 45.92
C LEU A 148 1.24 -47.68 46.07
#